data_AF-S4PJM5-F1
#
_entry.id   AF-S4PJM5-F1
#
_cell.length_a   1.000
_cell.length_b   1.000
_cell.length_c   1.000
_cell.angle_alpha   90.00
_cell.angle_beta   90.00
_cell.angle_gamma   90.00
#
_symmetry.space_group_name_H-M   'P 1'
#
loop_
_entity.id
_entity.type
_entity.pdbx_description
1 polymer ?
#
loop_
_entity_poly.entity_id
_entity_poly.type
_entity_poly.pdbx_seq_one_letter_code
_entity_poly.pdbx_strand_id
1 'polypeptide(L)'
;MMPWQGDKKNMIDRFDVRAHLDFIPDVKIPDIPPEDLSQEERQCNYERYRILAQNAFLGISEDKFLQQLAIEEQFGVTVEEKETHKEKLSEKKGAGAAIGYNYNDPGAQPSSYNGRFRIS
;
A
#
# COMPACT_ATOMS: atom_id res chain seq x y z
N MET A 1 -10.49 -4.03 40.30
CA MET A 1 -10.97 -2.91 39.48
C MET A 1 -10.35 -1.61 39.96
N MET A 2 -9.64 -0.92 39.09
CA MET A 2 -8.98 0.37 39.30
C MET A 2 -9.32 1.32 38.14
N PRO A 3 -9.36 2.64 38.35
CA PRO A 3 -9.68 3.59 37.29
C PRO A 3 -8.52 3.68 36.29
N TRP A 4 -8.82 3.54 35.01
CA TRP A 4 -7.83 3.70 33.94
C TRP A 4 -7.49 5.18 33.75
N GLN A 5 -6.21 5.55 33.89
CA GLN A 5 -5.74 6.93 33.83
C GLN A 5 -6.51 7.92 34.74
N GLY A 6 -7.10 7.43 35.84
CA GLY A 6 -7.91 8.24 36.75
C GLY A 6 -9.36 8.47 36.31
N ASP A 7 -9.79 7.95 35.16
CA ASP A 7 -11.20 8.00 34.73
C ASP A 7 -12.03 6.95 35.49
N LYS A 8 -12.95 7.42 36.33
CA LYS A 8 -13.85 6.56 37.13
C LYS A 8 -14.95 5.89 36.30
N LYS A 9 -15.18 6.34 35.06
CA LYS A 9 -16.12 5.71 34.13
C LYS A 9 -15.48 4.53 33.38
N ASN A 10 -14.15 4.48 33.33
CA ASN A 10 -13.40 3.44 32.65
C ASN A 10 -12.57 2.63 33.68
N MET A 11 -13.16 1.54 34.16
CA MET A 11 -12.57 0.71 35.21
C MET A 11 -11.92 -0.54 34.61
N ILE A 12 -10.68 -0.83 35.01
CA ILE A 12 -9.89 -1.95 34.51
C ILE A 12 -9.48 -2.91 35.63
N ASP A 13 -9.23 -4.17 35.30
CA ASP A 13 -8.72 -5.14 36.26
C ASP A 13 -7.24 -4.85 36.60
N ARG A 14 -6.77 -5.32 37.76
CA ARG A 14 -5.36 -5.25 38.13
C ARG A 14 -4.49 -6.19 37.30
N PHE A 15 -5.08 -7.23 36.70
CA PHE A 15 -4.41 -8.11 35.74
C PHE A 15 -4.51 -7.64 34.28
N ASP A 16 -5.25 -6.56 34.01
CA ASP A 16 -5.26 -5.93 32.69
C ASP A 16 -3.86 -5.37 32.41
N VAL A 17 -3.29 -5.66 31.23
CA VAL A 17 -1.93 -5.20 30.85
C VAL A 17 -1.82 -3.68 30.98
N ARG A 18 -2.92 -2.96 30.73
CA ARG A 18 -2.98 -1.50 30.88
C ARG A 18 -2.67 -1.03 32.30
N ALA A 19 -2.99 -1.80 33.35
CA ALA A 19 -2.68 -1.41 34.72
C ALA A 19 -1.17 -1.24 35.00
N HIS A 20 -0.31 -1.76 34.13
CA HIS A 20 1.15 -1.64 34.20
C HIS A 20 1.70 -0.46 33.37
N LEU A 21 0.84 0.30 32.71
CA LEU A 21 1.22 1.48 31.92
C LEU A 21 0.99 2.75 32.76
N ASP A 22 2.02 3.60 32.84
CA ASP A 22 1.94 4.84 33.63
C ASP A 22 1.01 5.89 32.99
N PHE A 23 1.17 6.13 31.69
CA PHE A 23 0.38 7.08 30.92
C PHE A 23 0.46 6.71 29.43
N ILE A 24 -0.70 6.68 28.77
CA ILE A 24 -0.78 6.57 27.32
C ILE A 24 -1.26 7.93 26.81
N PRO A 25 -0.44 8.67 26.05
CA PRO A 25 -0.87 9.92 25.47
C PRO A 25 -1.99 9.68 24.46
N ASP A 26 -2.96 10.60 24.43
CA ASP A 26 -3.97 10.60 23.39
C ASP A 26 -3.31 10.69 22.02
N VAL A 27 -3.74 9.83 21.10
CA VAL A 27 -3.33 9.91 19.70
C VAL A 27 -4.00 11.15 19.11
N LYS A 28 -3.26 12.25 19.05
CA LYS A 28 -3.66 13.40 18.25
C LYS A 28 -3.37 13.04 16.81
N ILE A 29 -4.42 12.88 16.00
CA ILE A 29 -4.27 12.84 14.55
C ILE A 29 -4.17 14.31 14.14
N PRO A 30 -2.96 14.82 13.82
CA PRO A 30 -2.85 16.19 13.35
C PRO A 30 -3.63 16.33 12.04
N ASP A 31 -4.45 17.37 11.95
CA ASP A 31 -5.02 17.81 10.68
C ASP A 31 -3.90 18.55 9.92
N ILE A 32 -3.02 17.77 9.29
CA ILE A 32 -1.89 18.29 8.52
C ILE A 32 -2.43 18.69 7.15
N PRO A 33 -2.36 19.98 6.77
CA PRO A 33 -2.69 20.40 5.43
C PRO A 33 -1.89 19.60 4.41
N PRO A 34 -2.46 19.26 3.24
CA PRO A 34 -1.74 18.50 2.22
C PRO A 34 -0.39 19.11 1.85
N GLU A 35 -0.24 20.43 1.96
CA GLU A 35 0.97 21.15 1.56
C GLU A 35 2.15 20.98 2.52
N ASP A 36 1.85 20.63 3.77
CA ASP A 36 2.86 20.37 4.81
C ASP A 36 3.32 18.89 4.81
N LEU A 37 2.65 18.01 4.04
CA LEU A 37 3.06 16.63 3.89
C LEU A 37 4.29 16.52 3.00
N SER A 38 5.27 15.74 3.46
CA SER A 38 6.39 15.32 2.64
C SER A 38 5.90 14.55 1.40
N GLN A 39 6.72 14.50 0.36
CA GLN A 39 6.35 13.81 -0.86
C GLN A 39 6.14 12.30 -0.65
N GLU A 40 6.90 11.70 0.26
CA GLU A 40 6.74 10.29 0.66
C GLU A 40 5.39 10.06 1.34
N GLU A 41 5.03 10.89 2.32
CA GLU A 41 3.73 10.80 3.01
C GLU A 41 2.57 11.00 2.03
N ARG A 42 2.70 11.93 1.09
CA ARG A 42 1.69 12.16 0.05
C ARG A 42 1.50 10.93 -0.83
N GLN A 43 2.60 10.25 -1.19
CA GLN A 43 2.55 9.01 -1.96
C GLN A 43 1.90 7.87 -1.16
N CYS A 44 2.27 7.72 0.12
CA CYS A 44 1.65 6.73 1.01
C CYS A 44 0.14 6.97 1.16
N ASN A 45 -0.26 8.22 1.37
CA ASN A 45 -1.67 8.59 1.46
C ASN A 45 -2.43 8.30 0.16
N TYR A 46 -1.82 8.56 -0.99
CA TYR A 46 -2.40 8.23 -2.28
C TYR A 46 -2.65 6.71 -2.41
N GLU A 47 -1.67 5.86 -2.12
CA GLU A 47 -1.86 4.40 -2.21
C GLU A 47 -2.91 3.90 -1.20
N ARG A 48 -2.91 4.43 0.03
CA ARG A 48 -3.96 4.12 1.03
C ARG A 48 -5.35 4.48 0.51
N TYR A 49 -5.52 5.69 0.01
CA TYR A 49 -6.80 6.17 -0.50
C TYR A 49 -7.26 5.42 -1.75
N ARG A 50 -6.31 5.06 -2.63
CA ARG A 50 -6.58 4.29 -3.84
C ARG A 50 -7.23 2.95 -3.51
N ILE A 51 -6.74 2.23 -2.51
CA ILE A 51 -7.33 0.95 -2.06
C ILE A 51 -8.76 1.17 -1.53
N LEU A 52 -8.96 2.20 -0.70
CA LEU A 52 -10.28 2.52 -0.16
C LEU A 52 -11.30 2.85 -1.28
N ALA A 53 -10.89 3.64 -2.27
CA ALA A 53 -11.74 3.99 -3.41
C ALA A 53 -12.10 2.74 -4.24
N GLN A 54 -11.15 1.83 -4.45
CA GLN A 54 -11.40 0.56 -5.16
C GLN A 54 -12.37 -0.34 -4.38
N ASN A 55 -12.15 -0.50 -3.07
CA ASN A 55 -13.02 -1.31 -2.21
C ASN A 55 -14.45 -0.76 -2.18
N ALA A 56 -14.60 0.56 -2.07
CA ALA A 56 -15.89 1.23 -2.13
C ALA A 56 -16.60 1.00 -3.47
N PHE A 57 -15.89 1.12 -4.59
CA PHE A 57 -16.45 0.87 -5.92
C PHE A 57 -16.89 -0.59 -6.11
N LEU A 58 -16.11 -1.54 -5.60
CA LEU A 58 -16.41 -2.98 -5.69
C LEU A 58 -17.39 -3.47 -4.62
N GLY A 59 -17.82 -2.61 -3.69
CA GLY A 59 -18.71 -2.99 -2.58
C GLY A 59 -18.07 -3.98 -1.60
N ILE A 60 -16.75 -4.00 -1.50
CA ILE A 60 -16.03 -4.87 -0.56
C ILE A 60 -16.11 -4.21 0.82
N SER A 61 -16.73 -4.90 1.76
CA SER A 61 -16.78 -4.46 3.16
C SER A 61 -15.42 -4.58 3.82
N GLU A 62 -15.14 -3.69 4.78
CA GLU A 62 -13.87 -3.66 5.51
C GLU A 62 -13.52 -5.01 6.13
N ASP A 63 -14.47 -5.67 6.80
CA ASP A 63 -14.27 -7.00 7.41
C ASP A 63 -13.75 -8.05 6.40
N LYS A 64 -14.26 -8.03 5.16
CA LYS A 64 -13.84 -8.98 4.12
C LYS A 64 -12.43 -8.67 3.64
N PHE A 65 -12.12 -7.39 3.46
CA PHE A 65 -10.80 -6.96 3.03
C PHE A 65 -9.73 -7.25 4.09
N LEU A 66 -10.05 -7.04 5.38
CA LEU A 66 -9.16 -7.37 6.49
C LEU A 66 -8.95 -8.88 6.63
N GLN A 67 -10.00 -9.68 6.47
CA GLN A 67 -9.88 -11.14 6.49
C GLN A 67 -8.96 -11.63 5.36
N GLN A 68 -9.12 -11.08 4.15
CA GLN A 68 -8.24 -11.38 3.02
C GLN A 68 -6.79 -11.01 3.34
N LEU A 69 -6.55 -9.81 3.86
CA LEU A 69 -5.22 -9.33 4.20
C LEU A 69 -4.52 -10.24 5.24
N ALA A 70 -5.25 -10.72 6.25
CA ALA A 70 -4.72 -11.65 7.24
C ALA A 70 -4.32 -13.00 6.62
N ILE A 71 -5.10 -13.53 5.67
CA ILE A 71 -4.77 -14.76 4.96
C ILE A 71 -3.52 -14.55 4.10
N GLU A 72 -3.44 -13.44 3.37
CA GLU A 72 -2.28 -13.11 2.53
C GLU A 72 -0.99 -12.90 3.32
N GLU A 73 -1.07 -12.35 4.54
CA GLU A 73 0.10 -12.18 5.41
C GLU A 73 0.65 -13.53 5.90
N GLN A 74 -0.24 -14.47 6.21
CA GLN A 74 0.15 -15.80 6.71
C GLN A 74 0.60 -16.75 5.60
N PHE A 75 -0.02 -16.67 4.42
CA PHE A 75 0.13 -17.67 3.36
C PHE A 75 0.65 -17.09 2.03
N GLY A 76 0.79 -15.77 1.93
CA GLY A 76 1.11 -15.07 0.69
C GLY A 76 -0.11 -14.86 -0.21
N VAL A 77 0.03 -13.97 -1.20
CA VAL A 77 -1.03 -13.72 -2.19
C VAL A 77 -1.19 -14.91 -3.13
N THR A 78 -2.43 -15.36 -3.33
CA THR A 78 -2.75 -16.49 -4.21
C THR A 78 -2.41 -16.18 -5.67
N VAL A 79 -2.03 -17.20 -6.45
CA VAL A 79 -1.60 -17.04 -7.85
C VAL A 79 -2.74 -16.50 -8.73
N GLU A 80 -3.97 -16.93 -8.48
CA GLU A 80 -5.17 -16.49 -9.20
C GLU A 80 -5.44 -15.00 -8.97
N GLU A 81 -5.29 -14.51 -7.74
CA GLU A 81 -5.43 -13.08 -7.44
C GLU A 81 -4.33 -12.26 -8.09
N LYS A 82 -3.07 -12.73 -8.08
CA LYS A 82 -1.97 -12.06 -8.80
C LYS A 82 -2.26 -11.90 -10.30
N GLU A 83 -2.82 -12.93 -10.93
CA GLU A 83 -3.16 -12.91 -12.36
C GLU A 83 -4.34 -11.95 -12.63
N THR A 84 -5.41 -11.97 -11.83
CA THR A 84 -6.55 -11.05 -12.01
C THR A 84 -6.17 -9.57 -11.80
N HIS A 85 -5.27 -9.27 -10.86
CA HIS A 85 -4.72 -7.92 -10.68
C HIS A 85 -3.83 -7.52 -11.86
N LYS A 86 -3.02 -8.44 -12.39
CA LYS A 86 -2.14 -8.23 -13.54
C LYS A 86 -2.91 -8.03 -14.84
N GLU A 87 -4.01 -8.76 -15.06
CA GLU A 87 -4.91 -8.58 -16.21
C GLU A 87 -5.60 -7.20 -16.21
N LYS A 88 -6.11 -6.76 -15.06
CA LYS A 88 -6.69 -5.41 -14.90
C LYS A 88 -5.65 -4.29 -15.12
N LEU A 89 -4.38 -4.56 -14.85
CA LEU A 89 -3.26 -3.65 -15.10
C LEU A 89 -2.72 -3.72 -16.54
N SER A 90 -2.81 -4.89 -17.19
CA SER A 90 -2.35 -5.09 -18.58
C SER A 90 -3.32 -4.51 -19.60
N GLU A 91 -4.63 -4.51 -19.33
CA GLU A 91 -5.62 -3.81 -20.16
C GLU A 91 -5.35 -2.29 -20.28
N LYS A 92 -4.61 -1.71 -19.33
CA LYS A 92 -4.26 -0.27 -19.30
C LYS A 92 -2.85 0.05 -19.83
N LYS A 93 -2.02 -0.96 -20.13
CA LYS A 93 -0.68 -0.77 -20.70
C LYS A 93 -0.71 -0.93 -22.22
N GLY A 94 -0.93 0.17 -22.92
CA GLY A 94 -0.59 0.28 -24.34
C GLY A 94 0.92 -0.02 -24.54
N ALA A 95 1.21 -1.01 -25.39
CA ALA A 95 2.49 -1.38 -26.00
C ALA A 95 3.76 -0.80 -25.33
N GLY A 96 4.18 -1.39 -24.22
CA GLY A 96 5.56 -1.24 -23.75
C GLY A 96 6.50 -2.01 -24.68
N ALA A 97 7.46 -1.32 -25.31
CA ALA A 97 8.47 -1.97 -26.14
C ALA A 97 9.35 -2.89 -25.28
N ALA A 98 9.29 -4.19 -25.54
CA ALA A 98 10.17 -5.16 -24.91
C ALA A 98 11.59 -5.00 -25.47
N ILE A 99 12.56 -4.67 -24.62
CA ILE A 99 13.98 -4.72 -24.97
C ILE A 99 14.47 -6.14 -24.67
N GLY A 100 14.62 -6.96 -25.70
CA GLY A 100 15.18 -8.31 -25.58
C GLY A 100 16.69 -8.24 -25.43
N TYR A 101 17.22 -8.69 -24.29
CA TYR A 101 18.65 -8.96 -24.12
C TYR A 101 18.91 -10.46 -24.29
N ASN A 102 19.74 -10.81 -25.28
CA ASN A 102 20.24 -12.17 -25.49
C ASN A 102 21.66 -12.27 -24.94
N TYR A 103 21.85 -13.09 -23.90
CA TYR A 103 23.16 -13.29 -23.23
C TYR A 103 24.02 -14.36 -23.89
N ASN A 104 23.53 -15.03 -24.94
CA ASN A 104 24.27 -16.10 -25.62
C ASN A 104 25.09 -15.60 -26.82
N ASP A 105 25.10 -14.29 -27.06
CA ASP A 105 25.92 -13.64 -28.09
C ASP A 105 26.96 -12.74 -27.41
N PRO A 106 28.23 -13.16 -27.32
CA PRO A 106 29.30 -12.35 -26.72
C PRO A 106 29.67 -11.10 -27.55
N GLY A 107 28.94 -10.81 -28.64
CA GLY A 107 29.11 -9.60 -29.46
C GLY A 107 27.92 -8.64 -29.48
N ALA A 108 26.84 -8.89 -28.73
CA ALA A 108 25.63 -8.06 -28.78
C ALA A 108 25.86 -6.64 -28.20
N GLN A 109 26.29 -5.72 -29.05
CA GLN A 109 26.28 -4.28 -28.75
C GLN A 109 24.82 -3.80 -28.71
N PRO A 110 24.42 -2.95 -27.73
CA PRO A 110 23.10 -2.34 -27.75
C PRO A 110 22.95 -1.52 -29.04
N SER A 111 21.85 -1.71 -29.77
CA SER A 111 21.53 -0.89 -30.93
C SER A 111 21.29 0.55 -30.47
N SER A 112 22.33 1.38 -30.55
CA SER A 112 22.16 2.83 -30.41
C SER A 112 21.28 3.32 -31.54
N TYR A 113 20.08 3.77 -31.18
CA TYR A 113 19.17 4.47 -32.07
C TYR A 113 19.85 5.73 -32.62
N ASN A 114 20.32 5.67 -33.87
CA ASN A 114 20.78 6.84 -34.61
C ASN A 114 19.56 7.57 -35.19
N GLY A 115 18.87 8.33 -34.34
CA GLY A 115 17.89 9.33 -34.77
C GLY A 115 18.58 10.45 -35.53
N ARG A 116 18.77 10.29 -36.85
CA ARG A 116 19.17 11.37 -37.74
C ARG A 116 18.02 12.39 -37.82
N PHE A 117 18.14 13.51 -37.12
CA PHE A 117 17.34 14.71 -37.40
C PHE A 117 17.65 15.17 -38.83
N ARG A 118 16.70 14.97 -39.75
CA ARG A 118 16.65 15.74 -41.00
C ARG A 118 15.75 16.94 -40.76
N ILE A 119 16.37 18.11 -40.71
CA ILE A 119 15.67 19.39 -40.84
C ILE A 119 15.39 19.57 -42.33
N SER A 120 14.15 19.86 -42.68
CA SER A 120 13.74 20.46 -43.95
C SER A 120 12.97 21.71 -43.63
#